data_AF-A0A524QR65-F1
#
_entry.id   AF-A0A524QR65-F1
#
_cell.length_a   1.000
_cell.length_b   1.000
_cell.length_c   1.000
_cell.angle_alpha   90.00
_cell.angle_beta   90.00
_cell.angle_gamma   90.00
#
_symmetry.space_group_name_H-M   'P 1'
#
loop_
_entity.id
_entity.type
_entity.pdbx_description
1 polymer ?
#
loop_
_entity_poly.entity_id
_entity_poly.type
_entity_poly.pdbx_seq_one_letter_code
_entity_poly.pdbx_strand_id
1 'polypeptide(L)'
;MAKPFKVGLALGGGAARAFSHIGVLDGLTKHGIPIDIVTGTSMGAIIGAMYATLPDVAAIKSRFAAYIDSDVFDESGFNFFKELDSHDEGILAEMGRLARRGMFNALMVTKTALVNEKTAASSYAYLLEDLSVDQTRIPFAAVALDLKSGEPVVLSQGRLLDVIAASCAMPGCSTRSNSKAGCWSMAVGQKLCRSGLPACSAPILSLP
;
A
#
# COMPACT_ATOMS: atom_id res chain seq x y z
N MET A 1 -25.89 20.18 2.79
CA MET A 1 -25.38 19.53 4.02
C MET A 1 -24.46 18.40 3.58
N ALA A 2 -23.19 18.43 4.00
CA ALA A 2 -22.29 17.30 3.75
C ALA A 2 -22.86 16.06 4.47
N LYS A 3 -22.99 14.94 3.76
CA LYS A 3 -23.45 13.67 4.33
C LYS A 3 -22.43 13.26 5.41
N PRO A 4 -22.83 13.00 6.67
CA PRO A 4 -21.89 12.57 7.68
C PRO A 4 -21.28 11.22 7.28
N PHE A 5 -19.95 11.12 7.29
CA PHE A 5 -19.25 9.85 7.13
C PHE A 5 -19.68 8.90 8.26
N LYS A 6 -20.26 7.74 7.93
CA LYS A 6 -20.74 6.77 8.92
C LYS A 6 -19.75 5.62 9.09
N VAL A 7 -19.05 5.25 8.02
CA VAL A 7 -18.12 4.13 8.03
C VAL A 7 -16.84 4.50 7.26
N GLY A 8 -15.70 4.42 7.96
CA GLY A 8 -14.38 4.53 7.36
C GLY A 8 -13.70 3.16 7.31
N LEU A 9 -13.05 2.86 6.19
CA LEU A 9 -12.26 1.65 6.01
C LEU A 9 -10.76 1.98 6.05
N ALA A 10 -10.03 1.35 6.97
CA ALA A 10 -8.58 1.47 7.09
C ALA A 10 -7.87 0.18 6.68
N LEU A 11 -7.03 0.25 5.64
CA LEU A 11 -6.30 -0.88 5.06
C LEU A 11 -4.81 -0.81 5.41
N GLY A 12 -4.38 -1.71 6.29
CA GLY A 12 -2.97 -1.80 6.69
C GLY A 12 -2.03 -2.24 5.56
N GLY A 13 -0.73 -1.95 5.72
CA GLY A 13 0.30 -2.47 4.81
C GLY A 13 0.51 -3.98 4.97
N GLY A 14 1.15 -4.61 3.98
CA GLY A 14 1.49 -6.04 3.97
C GLY A 14 1.64 -6.56 2.55
N ALA A 15 2.69 -7.36 2.29
CA ALA A 15 3.02 -7.87 0.96
C ALA A 15 2.02 -8.95 0.48
N ALA A 16 2.38 -10.24 0.56
CA ALA A 16 1.53 -11.34 0.05
C ALA A 16 0.13 -11.41 0.71
N ARG A 17 -0.05 -10.82 1.89
CA ARG A 17 -1.35 -10.76 2.59
C ARG A 17 -2.34 -9.77 2.00
N ALA A 18 -1.93 -8.93 1.04
CA ALA A 18 -2.78 -7.90 0.47
C ALA A 18 -4.09 -8.40 -0.14
N PHE A 19 -4.14 -9.66 -0.62
CA PHE A 19 -5.39 -10.26 -1.08
C PHE A 19 -6.49 -10.30 -0.01
N SER A 20 -6.13 -10.31 1.28
CA SER A 20 -7.12 -10.27 2.36
C SER A 20 -7.97 -8.99 2.30
N HIS A 21 -7.39 -7.87 1.86
CA HIS A 21 -8.12 -6.61 1.73
C HIS A 21 -9.21 -6.68 0.66
N ILE A 22 -8.95 -7.38 -0.46
CA ILE A 22 -9.96 -7.64 -1.49
C ILE A 22 -11.09 -8.50 -0.92
N GLY A 23 -10.75 -9.51 -0.11
CA GLY A 23 -11.75 -10.33 0.58
C GLY A 23 -12.59 -9.55 1.61
N VAL A 24 -11.98 -8.62 2.33
CA VAL A 24 -12.69 -7.70 3.25
C VAL A 24 -13.65 -6.81 2.46
N LEU A 25 -13.19 -6.20 1.37
CA LEU A 25 -14.05 -5.39 0.49
C LEU A 25 -15.24 -6.20 -0.04
N ASP A 26 -15.00 -7.41 -0.53
CA ASP A 26 -16.04 -8.33 -1.02
C ASP A 26 -17.08 -8.63 0.06
N GLY A 27 -16.63 -8.94 1.28
CA GLY A 27 -17.51 -9.18 2.43
C GLY A 27 -18.35 -7.94 2.79
N LEU A 28 -17.73 -6.76 2.90
CA LEU A 28 -18.41 -5.51 3.23
C LEU A 28 -19.48 -5.16 2.17
N THR A 29 -19.14 -5.27 0.89
CA THR A 29 -20.05 -5.01 -0.22
C THR A 29 -21.22 -6.00 -0.24
N LYS A 30 -20.96 -7.31 -0.04
CA LYS A 30 -22.01 -8.35 0.02
C LYS A 30 -23.01 -8.14 1.15
N HIS A 31 -22.57 -7.60 2.28
CA HIS A 31 -23.42 -7.29 3.42
C HIS A 31 -24.06 -5.90 3.36
N GLY A 32 -23.85 -5.14 2.27
CA GLY A 32 -24.44 -3.82 2.09
C GLY A 32 -23.91 -2.77 3.08
N ILE A 33 -22.69 -2.95 3.59
CA ILE A 33 -22.06 -2.00 4.50
C ILE A 33 -21.49 -0.84 3.65
N PRO A 34 -22.03 0.39 3.76
CA PRO A 34 -21.52 1.52 2.98
C PRO A 34 -20.12 1.89 3.46
N ILE A 35 -19.22 2.24 2.54
CA ILE A 35 -17.88 2.74 2.86
C ILE A 35 -17.85 4.19 2.40
N ASP A 36 -17.82 5.13 3.34
CA ASP A 36 -17.89 6.55 3.03
C ASP A 36 -16.50 7.18 2.87
N ILE A 37 -15.44 6.55 3.42
CA ILE A 37 -14.05 6.99 3.29
C ILE A 37 -13.10 5.78 3.35
N VAL A 38 -11.99 5.84 2.60
CA VAL A 38 -10.94 4.81 2.59
C VAL A 38 -9.60 5.43 2.96
N THR A 39 -8.85 4.75 3.83
CA THR A 39 -7.45 5.07 4.11
C THR A 39 -6.59 3.82 3.98
N GLY A 40 -5.33 3.97 3.58
CA GLY A 40 -4.43 2.82 3.51
C GLY A 40 -2.94 3.15 3.60
N THR A 41 -2.14 2.11 3.84
CA THR A 41 -0.67 2.17 3.88
C THR A 41 -0.07 1.14 2.94
N SER A 42 0.94 1.52 2.14
CA SER A 42 1.64 0.60 1.23
C SER A 42 0.64 -0.15 0.33
N MET A 43 0.64 -1.48 0.32
CA MET A 43 -0.30 -2.28 -0.48
C MET A 43 -1.78 -2.06 -0.10
N GLY A 44 -2.06 -1.72 1.15
CA GLY A 44 -3.40 -1.30 1.58
C GLY A 44 -3.80 0.04 0.95
N ALA A 45 -2.85 0.95 0.72
CA ALA A 45 -3.10 2.19 -0.01
C ALA A 45 -3.40 1.91 -1.49
N ILE A 46 -2.69 0.97 -2.12
CA ILE A 46 -2.93 0.57 -3.51
C ILE A 46 -4.35 0.02 -3.67
N ILE A 47 -4.72 -1.00 -2.88
CA ILE A 47 -6.06 -1.61 -2.96
C ILE A 47 -7.15 -0.61 -2.57
N GLY A 48 -6.88 0.22 -1.56
CA GLY A 48 -7.78 1.28 -1.13
C GLY A 48 -8.01 2.33 -2.22
N ALA A 49 -6.97 2.74 -2.94
CA ALA A 49 -7.06 3.67 -4.06
C ALA A 49 -7.78 3.06 -5.27
N MET A 50 -7.56 1.77 -5.56
CA MET A 50 -8.32 1.05 -6.60
C MET A 50 -9.82 1.09 -6.28
N TYR A 51 -10.20 0.77 -5.04
CA TYR A 51 -11.59 0.78 -4.60
C TYR A 51 -12.20 2.19 -4.52
N ALA A 52 -11.43 3.16 -4.06
CA ALA A 52 -11.86 4.55 -4.00
C ALA A 52 -12.10 5.15 -5.39
N THR A 53 -11.31 4.74 -6.38
CA THR A 53 -11.48 5.16 -7.79
C THR A 53 -12.64 4.43 -8.45
N LEU A 54 -12.70 3.11 -8.28
CA LEU A 54 -13.71 2.24 -8.87
C LEU A 54 -14.21 1.26 -7.80
N PRO A 55 -15.36 1.52 -7.15
CA PRO A 55 -15.90 0.66 -6.09
C PRO A 55 -16.59 -0.58 -6.68
N ASP A 56 -15.83 -1.36 -7.46
CA ASP A 56 -16.21 -2.64 -8.05
C ASP A 56 -15.17 -3.69 -7.64
N VAL A 57 -15.52 -4.51 -6.64
CA VAL A 57 -14.61 -5.51 -6.08
C VAL A 57 -14.24 -6.59 -7.11
N ALA A 58 -15.13 -6.92 -8.05
CA ALA A 58 -14.85 -7.92 -9.08
C ALA A 58 -13.82 -7.38 -10.09
N ALA A 59 -13.97 -6.13 -10.51
CA ALA A 59 -13.00 -5.46 -11.38
C ALA A 59 -11.62 -5.34 -10.70
N ILE A 60 -11.59 -4.95 -9.42
CA ILE A 60 -10.35 -4.88 -8.63
C ILE A 60 -9.67 -6.24 -8.56
N LYS A 61 -10.43 -7.29 -8.22
CA LYS A 61 -9.92 -8.66 -8.15
C LYS A 61 -9.32 -9.11 -9.48
N SER A 62 -10.01 -8.86 -10.59
CA SER A 62 -9.53 -9.20 -11.93
C SER A 62 -8.26 -8.44 -12.31
N ARG A 63 -8.23 -7.12 -12.09
CA ARG A 63 -7.07 -6.27 -12.42
C ARG A 63 -5.86 -6.62 -11.58
N PHE A 64 -6.06 -6.88 -10.29
CA PHE A 64 -4.98 -7.26 -9.38
C PHE A 64 -4.43 -8.65 -9.72
N ALA A 65 -5.30 -9.62 -10.02
CA ALA A 65 -4.85 -10.94 -10.50
C ALA A 65 -4.03 -10.84 -11.80
N ALA A 66 -4.51 -10.06 -12.78
CA ALA A 66 -3.78 -9.82 -14.02
C ALA A 66 -2.42 -9.14 -13.79
N TYR A 67 -2.33 -8.25 -12.80
CA TYR A 67 -1.06 -7.65 -12.40
C TYR A 67 -0.07 -8.70 -11.87
N ILE A 68 -0.52 -9.61 -11.00
CA ILE A 68 0.35 -10.65 -10.42
C ILE A 68 0.88 -11.61 -11.48
N ASP A 69 0.09 -11.87 -12.52
CA ASP A 69 0.47 -12.74 -13.64
C ASP A 69 1.21 -11.98 -14.76
N SER A 70 1.56 -10.71 -14.56
CA SER A 70 2.23 -9.87 -15.57
C SER A 70 3.75 -9.80 -15.39
N ASP A 71 4.47 -9.59 -16.50
CA ASP A 71 5.92 -9.34 -16.51
C ASP A 71 6.31 -8.15 -15.61
N VAL A 72 5.41 -7.16 -15.46
CA VAL A 72 5.62 -6.01 -14.58
C VAL A 72 5.78 -6.43 -13.12
N PHE A 73 5.03 -7.44 -12.67
CA PHE A 73 5.17 -7.99 -11.33
C PHE A 73 6.44 -8.83 -11.20
N ASP A 74 6.81 -9.58 -12.23
CA ASP A 74 8.04 -10.38 -12.20
C ASP A 74 9.30 -9.51 -12.09
N GLU A 75 9.32 -8.37 -12.79
CA GLU A 75 10.42 -7.41 -12.72
C GLU A 75 10.46 -6.58 -11.43
N SER A 76 9.34 -6.49 -10.70
CA SER A 76 9.18 -5.64 -9.51
C SER A 76 9.99 -6.08 -8.29
N GLY A 77 10.54 -7.29 -8.28
CA GLY A 77 11.22 -7.87 -7.11
C GLY A 77 10.27 -8.30 -5.98
N PHE A 78 8.94 -8.15 -6.15
CA PHE A 78 7.95 -8.64 -5.18
C PHE A 78 7.89 -10.18 -5.11
N ASN A 79 8.33 -10.90 -6.15
CA ASN A 79 8.48 -12.36 -6.13
C ASN A 79 9.36 -12.84 -4.98
N PHE A 80 10.41 -12.10 -4.65
CA PHE A 80 11.29 -12.42 -3.52
C PHE A 80 10.52 -12.38 -2.17
N PHE A 81 9.55 -11.46 -2.02
CA PHE A 81 8.68 -11.40 -0.84
C PHE A 81 7.64 -12.53 -0.82
N LYS A 82 7.12 -12.95 -1.98
CA LYS A 82 6.21 -14.10 -2.11
C LYS A 82 6.91 -15.40 -1.72
N GLU A 83 8.16 -15.56 -2.13
CA GLU A 83 8.99 -16.74 -1.85
C GLU A 83 9.44 -16.83 -0.37
N LEU A 84 9.50 -15.70 0.34
CA LEU A 84 9.72 -15.67 1.79
C LEU A 84 8.52 -16.16 2.62
N ASP A 85 7.30 -16.03 2.08
CA ASP A 85 6.04 -16.41 2.73
C ASP A 85 5.56 -17.83 2.34
N SER A 86 6.30 -18.58 1.51
CA SER A 86 5.92 -19.95 1.12
C SER A 86 6.08 -20.93 2.28
N HIS A 87 5.00 -21.64 2.61
CA HIS A 87 4.94 -22.67 3.65
C HIS A 87 5.22 -24.08 3.06
N ASP A 88 6.46 -24.31 2.62
CA ASP A 88 6.91 -25.68 2.32
C ASP A 88 7.28 -26.40 3.62
N GLU A 89 6.73 -27.59 3.85
CA GLU A 89 7.04 -28.41 5.03
C GLU A 89 8.27 -29.28 4.79
N GLY A 90 9.32 -29.09 5.59
CA GLY A 90 10.51 -29.94 5.59
C GLY A 90 11.78 -29.26 6.09
N ILE A 91 12.74 -30.04 6.62
CA ILE A 91 14.00 -29.53 7.17
C ILE A 91 14.86 -28.84 6.10
N LEU A 92 14.85 -29.35 4.86
CA LEU A 92 15.58 -28.76 3.74
C LEU A 92 14.97 -27.42 3.29
N ALA A 93 13.63 -27.32 3.29
CA ALA A 93 12.90 -26.10 3.01
C ALA A 93 13.20 -25.03 4.07
N GLU A 94 13.32 -25.44 5.33
CA GLU A 94 13.64 -24.54 6.44
C GLU A 94 15.08 -24.01 6.40
N MET A 95 16.05 -24.85 6.02
CA MET A 95 17.43 -24.39 5.76
C MET A 95 17.48 -23.41 4.58
N GLY A 96 16.75 -23.69 3.50
CA GLY A 96 16.59 -22.78 2.38
C GLY A 96 15.92 -21.46 2.77
N ARG A 97 14.92 -21.49 3.66
CA ARG A 97 14.26 -20.30 4.20
C ARG A 97 15.21 -19.44 5.02
N LEU A 98 16.01 -20.05 5.89
CA LEU A 98 17.00 -19.34 6.71
C LEU A 98 18.08 -18.69 5.83
N ALA A 99 18.58 -19.41 4.82
CA ALA A 99 19.55 -18.90 3.87
C ALA A 99 18.99 -17.72 3.04
N ARG A 100 17.78 -17.86 2.48
CA ARG A 100 17.09 -16.78 1.74
C ARG A 100 16.82 -15.56 2.62
N ARG A 101 16.42 -15.76 3.88
CA ARG A 101 16.22 -14.68 4.86
C ARG A 101 17.54 -13.98 5.21
N GLY A 102 18.63 -14.73 5.34
CA GLY A 102 19.98 -14.19 5.50
C GLY A 102 20.40 -13.33 4.30
N MET A 103 20.18 -13.84 3.10
CA MET A 103 20.43 -13.11 1.84
C MET A 103 19.59 -11.83 1.76
N PHE A 104 18.31 -11.89 2.11
CA PHE A 104 17.43 -10.71 2.14
C PHE A 104 17.94 -9.64 3.10
N ASN A 105 18.25 -10.03 4.34
CA ASN A 105 18.76 -9.10 5.34
C ASN A 105 20.09 -8.48 4.90
N ALA A 106 20.97 -9.29 4.28
CA ALA A 106 22.21 -8.78 3.71
C ALA A 106 21.93 -7.79 2.56
N LEU A 107 21.04 -8.12 1.62
CA LEU A 107 20.67 -7.24 0.51
C LEU A 107 20.01 -5.94 1.00
N MET A 108 19.18 -5.99 2.05
CA MET A 108 18.56 -4.82 2.67
C MET A 108 19.56 -3.87 3.32
N VAL A 109 20.67 -4.40 3.84
CA VAL A 109 21.74 -3.59 4.45
C VAL A 109 22.76 -3.11 3.40
N THR A 110 22.94 -3.87 2.31
CA THR A 110 24.00 -3.62 1.32
C THR A 110 23.53 -2.90 0.06
N LYS A 111 22.24 -2.97 -0.30
CA LYS A 111 21.68 -2.24 -1.44
C LYS A 111 20.87 -1.03 -0.99
N THR A 112 21.10 0.10 -1.66
CA THR A 112 20.37 1.35 -1.45
C THR A 112 18.94 1.32 -1.99
N ALA A 113 18.65 0.48 -2.98
CA ALA A 113 17.29 0.18 -3.46
C ALA A 113 17.22 -1.24 -4.06
N LEU A 114 16.32 -2.08 -3.53
CA LEU A 114 16.00 -3.40 -4.07
C LEU A 114 15.13 -3.35 -5.33
N VAL A 115 14.32 -2.30 -5.48
CA VAL A 115 13.40 -2.09 -6.59
C VAL A 115 13.70 -0.75 -7.26
N ASN A 116 13.82 -0.75 -8.59
CA ASN A 116 14.05 0.47 -9.35
C ASN A 116 12.76 1.32 -9.35
N GLU A 117 12.91 2.65 -9.22
CA GLU A 117 11.80 3.62 -9.23
C GLU A 117 10.90 3.45 -10.44
N LYS A 118 11.50 3.22 -11.60
CA LYS A 118 10.80 3.03 -12.88
C LYS A 118 9.90 1.80 -12.83
N THR A 119 10.37 0.71 -12.24
CA THR A 119 9.60 -0.53 -12.10
C THR A 119 8.43 -0.35 -11.14
N ALA A 120 8.65 0.33 -10.01
CA ALA A 120 7.57 0.66 -9.07
C ALA A 120 6.50 1.58 -9.70
N ALA A 121 6.93 2.58 -10.47
CA ALA A 121 6.01 3.46 -11.20
C ALA A 121 5.16 2.69 -12.23
N SER A 122 5.77 1.76 -12.96
CA SER A 122 5.04 0.87 -13.89
C SER A 122 4.02 -0.01 -13.17
N SER A 123 4.35 -0.55 -11.99
CA SER A 123 3.41 -1.32 -11.16
C SER A 123 2.20 -0.48 -10.74
N TYR A 124 2.42 0.76 -10.28
CA TYR A 124 1.33 1.64 -9.88
C TYR A 124 0.47 2.06 -11.08
N ALA A 125 1.09 2.39 -12.21
CA ALA A 125 0.38 2.75 -13.45
C ALA A 125 -0.43 1.58 -14.03
N TYR A 126 0.02 0.33 -13.81
CA TYR A 126 -0.76 -0.85 -14.19
C TYR A 126 -2.02 -0.97 -13.33
N LEU A 127 -1.94 -0.71 -12.02
CA LEU A 127 -3.03 -0.94 -11.07
C LEU A 127 -4.00 0.23 -10.93
N LEU A 128 -3.54 1.46 -11.15
CA LEU A 128 -4.28 2.68 -10.84
C LEU A 128 -4.38 3.58 -12.07
N GLU A 129 -5.45 4.36 -12.12
CA GLU A 129 -5.62 5.42 -13.10
C GLU A 129 -4.80 6.66 -12.70
N ASP A 130 -4.34 7.41 -13.69
CA ASP A 130 -3.61 8.65 -13.47
C ASP A 130 -4.57 9.81 -13.25
N LEU A 131 -5.00 9.96 -12.00
CA LEU A 131 -5.94 11.00 -11.57
C LEU A 131 -5.47 11.67 -10.27
N SER A 132 -6.12 12.77 -9.90
CA SER A 132 -5.90 13.45 -8.63
C SER A 132 -6.77 12.86 -7.53
N VAL A 133 -6.30 12.84 -6.27
CA VAL A 133 -7.01 12.18 -5.15
C VAL A 133 -8.43 12.71 -4.96
N ASP A 134 -8.69 13.98 -5.24
CA ASP A 134 -10.01 14.61 -5.18
C ASP A 134 -11.00 14.11 -6.26
N GLN A 135 -10.50 13.44 -7.30
CA GLN A 135 -11.31 12.85 -8.36
C GLN A 135 -11.76 11.41 -8.06
N THR A 136 -11.36 10.86 -6.90
CA THR A 136 -11.83 9.54 -6.45
C THR A 136 -13.33 9.57 -6.15
N ARG A 137 -14.03 8.46 -6.41
CA ARG A 137 -15.48 8.33 -6.16
C ARG A 137 -15.81 8.24 -4.67
N ILE A 138 -14.90 7.66 -3.90
CA ILE A 138 -14.95 7.61 -2.44
C ILE A 138 -13.73 8.37 -1.92
N PRO A 139 -13.89 9.33 -0.99
CA PRO A 139 -12.77 10.03 -0.38
C PRO A 139 -11.66 9.09 0.07
N PHE A 140 -10.43 9.41 -0.33
CA PHE A 140 -9.25 8.59 -0.12
C PHE A 140 -8.12 9.37 0.56
N ALA A 141 -7.37 8.69 1.42
CA ALA A 141 -6.09 9.16 1.91
C ALA A 141 -5.10 8.00 2.03
N ALA A 142 -3.81 8.26 1.77
CA ALA A 142 -2.75 7.33 2.11
C ALA A 142 -2.00 7.79 3.35
N VAL A 143 -1.49 6.85 4.14
CA VAL A 143 -0.62 7.16 5.28
C VAL A 143 0.81 6.82 4.92
N ALA A 144 1.72 7.74 5.24
CA ALA A 144 3.15 7.57 5.12
C ALA A 144 3.86 8.05 6.40
N LEU A 145 5.18 7.92 6.46
CA LEU A 145 6.05 8.28 7.57
C LEU A 145 7.04 9.34 7.09
N ASP A 146 7.02 10.54 7.67
CA ASP A 146 8.04 11.54 7.38
C ASP A 146 9.40 11.12 7.97
N LEU A 147 10.42 10.99 7.13
CA LEU A 147 11.77 10.57 7.55
C LEU A 147 12.53 11.62 8.35
N LYS A 148 12.20 12.91 8.19
CA LYS A 148 12.86 13.96 8.96
C LYS A 148 12.41 13.93 10.42
N SER A 149 11.10 13.85 10.62
CA SER A 149 10.48 13.94 11.94
C SER A 149 10.25 12.57 12.60
N GLY A 150 10.10 11.51 11.80
CA GLY A 150 9.63 10.20 12.27
C GLY A 150 8.13 10.13 12.49
N GLU A 151 7.37 11.16 12.09
CA GLU A 151 5.94 11.26 12.35
C GLU A 151 5.10 10.71 11.18
N PRO A 152 3.91 10.13 11.44
CA PRO A 152 3.00 9.75 10.38
C PRO A 152 2.42 10.99 9.69
N VAL A 153 2.32 10.93 8.36
CA VAL A 153 1.70 11.95 7.51
C VAL A 153 0.54 11.36 6.72
N VAL A 154 -0.57 12.09 6.68
CA VAL A 154 -1.75 11.74 5.88
C VAL A 154 -1.70 12.49 4.56
N LEU A 155 -1.75 11.74 3.46
CA LEU A 155 -1.67 12.21 2.09
C LEU A 155 -3.07 12.09 1.45
N SER A 156 -3.83 13.19 1.44
CA SER A 156 -5.20 13.24 0.91
C SER A 156 -5.37 14.13 -0.32
N GLN A 157 -4.28 14.68 -0.86
CA GLN A 157 -4.30 15.62 -1.98
C GLN A 157 -3.11 15.38 -2.92
N GLY A 158 -3.28 15.81 -4.18
CA GLY A 158 -2.27 15.68 -5.24
C GLY A 158 -2.55 14.51 -6.18
N ARG A 159 -1.58 14.20 -7.04
CA ARG A 159 -1.67 13.09 -8.00
C ARG A 159 -1.68 11.76 -7.25
N LEU A 160 -2.65 10.90 -7.54
CA LEU A 160 -2.86 9.63 -6.85
C LEU A 160 -1.63 8.73 -6.91
N LEU A 161 -0.98 8.63 -8.08
CA LEU A 161 0.24 7.84 -8.25
C LEU A 161 1.39 8.32 -7.35
N ASP A 162 1.54 9.64 -7.17
CA ASP A 162 2.58 10.21 -6.32
C ASP A 162 2.29 9.94 -4.83
N VAL A 163 1.02 10.03 -4.43
CA VAL A 163 0.54 9.71 -3.08
C VAL A 163 0.79 8.24 -2.73
N ILE A 164 0.49 7.35 -3.67
CA ILE A 164 0.74 5.91 -3.51
C ILE A 164 2.22 5.60 -3.48
N ALA A 165 3.02 6.21 -4.36
CA ALA A 165 4.47 6.05 -4.37
C ALA A 165 5.09 6.50 -3.04
N ALA A 166 4.64 7.63 -2.47
CA ALA A 166 5.09 8.10 -1.16
C ALA A 166 4.69 7.15 -0.01
N SER A 167 3.50 6.56 -0.05
CA SER A 167 3.04 5.58 0.95
C SER A 167 3.71 4.20 0.81
N CYS A 168 4.17 3.84 -0.39
CA CYS A 168 4.83 2.57 -0.67
C CYS A 168 6.36 2.65 -0.59
N ALA A 169 6.93 3.85 -0.57
CA ALA A 169 8.37 4.05 -0.48
C ALA A 169 8.90 3.37 0.79
N MET A 170 9.73 2.34 0.61
CA MET A 170 10.37 1.63 1.71
C MET A 170 11.88 1.88 1.69
N PRO A 171 12.51 2.16 2.85
CA PRO A 171 13.93 2.44 2.89
C PRO A 171 14.69 1.17 2.57
N GLY A 172 15.63 1.25 1.61
CA GLY A 172 16.31 0.08 1.04
C GLY A 172 15.56 -0.60 -0.11
N CYS A 173 14.29 -0.26 -0.38
CA CYS A 173 13.52 -0.82 -1.50
C CYS A 173 13.27 0.16 -2.65
N SER A 174 13.06 1.46 -2.39
CA SER A 174 12.78 2.43 -3.46
C SER A 174 13.54 3.73 -3.25
N THR A 175 13.87 4.41 -4.35
CA THR A 175 14.43 5.75 -4.31
C THR A 175 13.36 6.75 -3.85
N ARG A 176 13.81 7.64 -2.97
CA ARG A 176 13.24 8.90 -2.52
C ARG A 176 12.10 9.48 -3.40
N SER A 177 10.85 9.36 -2.95
CA SER A 177 9.72 10.11 -3.52
C SER A 177 9.73 11.56 -2.99
N ASN A 178 9.83 12.54 -3.90
CA ASN A 178 9.78 13.95 -3.56
C ASN A 178 8.34 14.46 -3.75
N SER A 179 7.52 14.41 -2.70
CA SER A 179 6.23 15.10 -2.74
C SER A 179 6.49 16.62 -2.82
N LYS A 180 5.68 17.37 -3.58
CA LYS A 180 5.83 18.82 -3.84
C LYS A 180 5.92 19.71 -2.58
N ALA A 181 5.79 19.15 -1.38
CA ALA A 181 5.92 19.80 -0.09
C ALA A 181 7.34 19.74 0.55
N GLY A 182 8.35 19.16 -0.12
CA GLY A 182 9.71 19.05 0.46
C GLY A 182 9.79 18.10 1.67
N CYS A 183 8.77 17.26 1.83
CA CYS A 183 8.60 16.30 2.91
C CYS A 183 8.94 14.89 2.40
N TRP A 184 9.79 14.18 3.14
CA TRP A 184 10.34 12.87 2.76
C TRP A 184 9.46 11.78 3.37
N SER A 185 8.69 11.01 2.61
CA SER A 185 7.69 10.10 3.20
C SER A 185 7.90 8.61 2.86
N MET A 186 7.53 7.69 3.77
CA MET A 186 7.70 6.22 3.63
C MET A 186 6.51 5.38 4.10
N ALA A 187 6.49 4.08 3.78
CA ALA A 187 5.54 3.13 4.36
C ALA A 187 5.71 2.99 5.89
N VAL A 188 4.61 3.13 6.66
CA VAL A 188 4.61 2.86 8.11
C VAL A 188 4.69 1.35 8.34
N GLY A 189 5.73 0.88 9.02
CA GLY A 189 5.86 -0.53 9.41
C GLY A 189 4.78 -0.94 10.43
N GLN A 190 4.19 -2.14 10.28
CA GLN A 190 3.11 -2.65 11.14
C GLN A 190 3.42 -2.65 12.65
N LYS A 191 4.69 -2.66 13.06
CA LYS A 191 5.08 -2.65 14.49
C LYS A 191 4.77 -1.32 15.20
N LEU A 192 4.67 -0.19 14.49
CA LEU A 192 4.27 1.08 15.09
C LEU A 192 2.75 1.15 15.38
N CYS A 193 1.91 0.34 14.71
CA CYS A 193 0.47 0.29 15.02
C CYS A 193 0.16 -0.34 16.39
N ARG A 194 1.10 -1.06 17.02
CA ARG A 194 0.89 -1.63 18.37
C ARG A 194 1.03 -0.60 19.49
N SER A 195 1.58 0.60 19.24
CA SER A 195 1.83 1.61 20.27
C SER A 195 0.67 2.58 20.50
N GLY A 196 -0.58 2.18 20.24
CA GLY A 196 -1.77 2.96 20.63
C GLY A 196 -1.85 4.39 20.06
N LEU A 197 -1.08 4.69 19.01
CA LEU A 197 -1.04 5.99 18.34
C LEU A 197 -1.99 6.00 17.14
N PRO A 198 -2.54 7.16 16.78
CA PRO A 198 -3.92 7.22 16.40
C PRO A 198 -4.10 7.12 14.89
N ALA A 199 -4.20 5.89 14.39
CA ALA A 199 -4.77 5.66 13.05
C ALA A 199 -6.22 6.21 12.95
N CYS A 200 -6.89 6.44 14.09
CA CYS A 200 -8.27 6.93 14.18
C CYS A 200 -8.41 8.41 14.59
N SER A 201 -7.33 9.15 14.86
CA SER A 201 -7.41 10.60 15.15
C SER A 201 -6.76 11.44 14.05
N ALA A 202 -7.06 11.10 12.79
CA ALA A 202 -7.01 12.14 11.78
C ALA A 202 -7.88 13.30 12.30
N PRO A 203 -7.36 14.54 12.44
CA PRO A 203 -8.24 15.67 12.66
C PRO A 203 -9.24 15.62 11.52
N ILE A 204 -10.52 15.67 11.87
CA ILE A 204 -11.62 15.80 10.91
C ILE A 204 -11.24 17.00 10.04
N LEU A 205 -10.69 16.72 8.86
CA LEU A 205 -10.27 17.72 7.91
C LEU A 205 -11.56 18.39 7.47
N SER A 206 -11.77 19.60 7.98
CA SER A 206 -12.70 20.57 7.41
C SER A 206 -12.20 20.88 6.00
N LEU A 207 -12.61 20.06 5.03
CA LEU A 207 -12.56 20.38 3.62
C LEU A 207 -13.75 21.33 3.32
N PRO A 208 -13.54 22.38 2.52
CA PRO A 208 -14.55 23.40 2.21
C PRO A 208 -15.79 22.83 1.50
#